data_AF-A0A383BBT4-F1
#
_entry.id   AF-A0A383BBT4-F1
#
_cell.length_a   1.000
_cell.length_b   1.000
_cell.length_c   1.000
_cell.angle_alpha   90.00
_cell.angle_beta   90.00
_cell.angle_gamma   90.00
#
_symmetry.space_group_name_H-M   'P 1'
#
loop_
_entity.id
_entity.type
_entity.pdbx_description
1 polymer ?
#
loop_
_entity_poly.entity_id
_entity_poly.type
_entity_poly.pdbx_seq_one_letter_code
_entity_poly.pdbx_strand_id
1 'polypeptide(L)'
;METFSHVVQPSIEQLKKNFDFKGKWNKKFFKKHNPIVLELGCGKGEYSIGLAEKYPHKNFLGIDIKGARMWVGAKIAQQKNMKNVGFLRIRID
;
A
#
# COMPACT_ATOMS: atom_id res chain seq x y z
N MET A 1 3.27 -13.35 -1.74
CA MET A 1 2.87 -11.96 -1.37
C MET A 1 1.59 -11.92 -0.56
N GLU A 2 0.78 -12.99 -0.51
CA GLU A 2 -0.34 -13.16 0.44
C GLU A 2 0.09 -13.24 1.92
N THR A 3 1.30 -12.80 2.24
CA THR A 3 1.95 -12.94 3.54
C THR A 3 1.96 -11.65 4.37
N PHE A 4 1.53 -10.52 3.79
CA PHE A 4 1.57 -9.21 4.45
C PHE A 4 0.18 -8.57 4.50
N SER A 5 -0.26 -8.18 5.69
CA SER A 5 -1.59 -7.56 5.90
C SER A 5 -1.71 -6.16 5.29
N HIS A 6 -0.58 -5.48 5.05
CA HIS A 6 -0.45 -4.18 4.38
C HIS A 6 -0.13 -4.28 2.89
N VAL A 7 -0.33 -5.45 2.26
CA VAL A 7 -0.25 -5.62 0.81
C VAL A 7 -1.59 -6.10 0.26
N VAL A 8 -2.15 -5.36 -0.69
CA VAL A 8 -3.41 -5.70 -1.37
C VAL A 8 -3.12 -6.07 -2.82
N GLN A 9 -3.65 -7.18 -3.30
CA GLN A 9 -3.45 -7.65 -4.68
C GLN A 9 -4.79 -8.13 -5.26
N PRO A 10 -5.70 -7.22 -5.62
CA PRO A 10 -7.00 -7.62 -6.12
C PRO A 10 -6.89 -8.19 -7.54
N SER A 11 -7.70 -9.19 -7.85
CA SER A 11 -7.92 -9.61 -9.24
C SER A 11 -8.68 -8.54 -10.02
N ILE A 12 -8.61 -8.61 -11.36
CA ILE A 12 -9.38 -7.72 -12.23
C ILE A 12 -10.88 -7.83 -11.95
N GLU A 13 -11.37 -9.04 -11.63
CA GLU A 13 -12.77 -9.25 -11.29
C GLU A 13 -13.15 -8.56 -9.97
N GLN A 14 -12.29 -8.62 -8.95
CA GLN A 14 -12.49 -7.90 -7.69
C GLN A 14 -12.50 -6.38 -7.88
N LEU A 15 -11.68 -5.86 -8.79
CA LEU A 15 -11.67 -4.43 -9.15
C LEU A 15 -12.93 -4.00 -9.91
N LYS A 16 -13.45 -4.84 -10.81
CA LYS A 16 -14.67 -4.57 -11.58
C LYS A 16 -15.94 -4.63 -10.74
N LYS A 17 -15.96 -5.44 -9.67
CA LYS A 17 -17.04 -5.49 -8.68
C LYS A 17 -16.91 -4.34 -7.66
N ASN A 18 -17.61 -4.44 -6.53
CA ASN A 18 -17.45 -3.53 -5.39
C ASN A 18 -16.12 -3.82 -4.66
N PHE A 19 -15.02 -3.28 -5.20
CA PHE A 19 -13.72 -3.37 -4.53
C PHE A 19 -13.77 -2.72 -3.14
N ASP A 20 -13.37 -3.50 -2.14
CA ASP A 20 -13.77 -3.26 -0.77
C ASP A 20 -13.13 -2.00 -0.15
N PHE A 21 -11.97 -1.59 -0.67
CA PHE A 21 -11.26 -0.38 -0.26
C PHE A 21 -11.59 0.86 -1.10
N LYS A 22 -12.40 0.75 -2.18
CA LYS A 22 -12.79 1.91 -2.99
C LYS A 22 -13.49 2.96 -2.12
N GLY A 23 -12.90 4.15 -2.03
CA GLY A 23 -13.37 5.25 -1.17
C GLY A 23 -13.25 4.99 0.35
N LYS A 24 -12.66 3.86 0.77
CA LYS A 24 -12.65 3.38 2.17
C LYS A 24 -11.25 3.07 2.71
N TRP A 25 -10.19 3.48 2.01
CA TRP A 25 -8.79 3.22 2.41
C TRP A 25 -8.47 3.63 3.86
N ASN A 26 -8.81 4.86 4.26
CA ASN A 26 -8.58 5.31 5.64
C ASN A 26 -9.37 4.50 6.67
N LYS A 27 -10.63 4.17 6.38
CA LYS A 27 -11.52 3.46 7.30
C LYS A 27 -11.19 1.97 7.44
N LYS A 28 -10.95 1.29 6.32
CA LYS A 28 -10.80 -0.17 6.27
C LYS A 28 -9.36 -0.65 6.25
N PHE A 29 -8.46 0.06 5.56
CA PHE A 29 -7.06 -0.37 5.37
C PHE A 29 -6.13 0.23 6.43
N PHE A 30 -5.97 1.56 6.45
CA PHE A 30 -5.07 2.23 7.41
C PHE A 30 -5.65 2.35 8.82
N LYS A 31 -6.99 2.27 8.95
CA LYS A 31 -7.73 2.45 10.21
C LYS A 31 -7.36 3.76 10.94
N LYS A 32 -7.02 4.79 10.16
CA LYS A 32 -6.60 6.13 10.60
C LYS A 32 -7.15 7.17 9.63
N HIS A 33 -7.62 8.30 10.14
CA HIS A 33 -8.14 9.40 9.33
C HIS A 33 -7.04 10.41 8.98
N ASN A 34 -6.01 9.96 8.27
CA ASN A 34 -4.90 10.79 7.84
C ASN A 34 -4.96 11.04 6.32
N PRO A 35 -4.33 12.12 5.81
CA PRO A 35 -4.13 12.29 4.38
C PRO A 35 -3.42 11.07 3.78
N ILE A 36 -3.86 10.63 2.60
CA ILE A 36 -3.23 9.54 1.86
C ILE A 36 -2.35 10.15 0.75
N VAL A 37 -1.10 9.73 0.70
CA VAL A 37 -0.15 10.02 -0.37
C VAL A 37 0.00 8.77 -1.22
N LEU A 38 -0.16 8.92 -2.54
CA LEU A 38 0.00 7.83 -3.50
C LEU A 38 1.37 7.92 -4.17
N GLU A 39 2.05 6.78 -4.29
CA GLU A 39 3.27 6.63 -5.09
C GLU A 39 2.96 5.68 -6.27
N LEU A 40 2.89 6.22 -7.48
CA LEU A 40 2.64 5.44 -8.70
C LEU A 40 3.96 4.93 -9.26
N GLY A 41 4.08 3.61 -9.44
CA GLY A 41 5.35 2.98 -9.86
C GLY A 41 6.35 2.89 -8.71
N CYS A 42 5.93 2.42 -7.54
CA CYS A 42 6.74 2.48 -6.31
C CYS A 42 7.98 1.57 -6.33
N GLY A 43 8.11 0.64 -7.28
CA GLY A 43 9.27 -0.24 -7.39
C GLY A 43 9.50 -1.02 -6.10
N LYS A 44 10.61 -0.73 -5.39
CA LYS A 44 10.94 -1.37 -4.11
C LYS A 44 10.18 -0.81 -2.91
N GLY A 45 9.47 0.31 -3.07
CA GLY A 45 8.73 1.00 -2.01
C GLY A 45 9.59 1.89 -1.12
N GLU A 46 10.83 2.19 -1.52
CA GLU A 46 11.81 2.92 -0.70
C GLU A 46 11.31 4.33 -0.32
N TYR A 47 10.67 5.04 -1.25
CA TYR A 47 10.08 6.36 -0.97
C TYR A 47 8.88 6.26 -0.04
N SER A 48 7.90 5.40 -0.33
CA SER A 48 6.75 5.16 0.56
C SER A 48 7.17 4.81 1.99
N ILE A 49 8.20 3.96 2.16
CA ILE A 49 8.75 3.62 3.47
C ILE A 49 9.40 4.83 4.12
N GLY A 50 10.38 5.47 3.47
CA GLY A 50 11.12 6.58 4.07
C GLY A 50 10.21 7.77 4.42
N LEU A 51 9.21 8.05 3.59
CA LEU A 51 8.23 9.10 3.85
C LEU A 51 7.27 8.72 4.98
N ALA A 52 6.87 7.45 5.08
CA ALA A 52 6.04 6.99 6.19
C ALA A 52 6.78 7.05 7.54
N GLU A 53 8.09 6.82 7.57
CA GLU A 53 8.92 7.03 8.76
C GLU A 53 9.03 8.52 9.12
N LYS A 54 9.27 9.37 8.11
CA LYS A 54 9.42 10.82 8.32
C LYS A 54 8.12 11.53 8.68
N TYR A 55 6.98 11.04 8.19
CA TYR A 55 5.67 11.69 8.33
C TYR A 55 4.63 10.72 8.92
N PRO A 56 4.67 10.42 10.24
CA PRO A 56 3.77 9.47 10.89
C PRO A 56 2.29 9.86 10.86
N HIS A 57 1.99 11.13 10.59
CA HIS A 57 0.64 11.70 10.47
C HIS A 57 0.06 11.63 9.05
N LYS A 58 0.76 11.01 8.10
CA LYS A 58 0.28 10.72 6.74
C LYS A 58 0.28 9.22 6.49
N ASN A 59 -0.64 8.77 5.65
CA ASN A 59 -0.70 7.40 5.16
C ASN A 59 -0.09 7.34 3.76
N PHE A 60 0.72 6.33 3.47
CA PHE A 60 1.40 6.15 2.19
C PHE A 60 0.96 4.86 1.52
N LEU A 61 0.57 4.93 0.25
CA LEU A 61 0.16 3.78 -0.53
C LEU A 61 1.00 3.70 -1.81
N GLY A 62 1.91 2.74 -1.85
CA GLY A 62 2.72 2.44 -3.04
C GLY A 62 1.96 1.55 -4.01
N ILE A 63 2.00 1.89 -5.30
CA ILE A 63 1.33 1.14 -6.38
C ILE A 63 2.36 0.65 -7.39
N ASP A 64 2.40 -0.64 -7.65
CA ASP A 64 3.22 -1.23 -8.71
C ASP A 64 2.65 -2.58 -9.17
N ILE A 65 2.85 -2.95 -10.44
CA ILE A 65 2.41 -4.24 -10.98
C ILE A 65 3.38 -5.37 -10.63
N LYS A 66 4.68 -5.06 -10.48
CA LYS A 66 5.75 -6.03 -10.24
C LYS A 66 5.93 -6.28 -8.76
N GLY A 67 5.12 -7.21 -8.24
CA GLY A 67 5.15 -7.62 -6.83
C GLY A 67 6.56 -7.97 -6.31
N ALA A 68 7.40 -8.65 -7.09
CA ALA A 68 8.76 -9.01 -6.65
C ALA A 68 9.60 -7.81 -6.18
N ARG A 69 9.42 -6.63 -6.77
CA ARG A 69 10.13 -5.40 -6.35
C ARG A 69 9.57 -4.89 -5.03
N MET A 70 8.24 -4.78 -4.96
CA MET A 70 7.49 -4.23 -3.83
C MET A 70 7.61 -5.08 -2.55
N TRP A 71 7.98 -6.36 -2.68
CA TRP A 71 8.23 -7.25 -1.54
C TRP A 71 9.25 -6.68 -0.55
N VAL A 72 10.27 -5.95 -1.03
CA VAL A 72 11.30 -5.34 -0.20
C VAL A 72 10.68 -4.33 0.77
N GLY A 73 9.93 -3.35 0.26
CA GLY A 73 9.22 -2.37 1.07
C GLY A 73 8.19 -3.01 1.99
N ALA A 74 7.44 -4.00 1.51
CA ALA A 74 6.48 -4.73 2.33
C ALA A 74 7.15 -5.45 3.52
N LYS A 75 8.30 -6.09 3.30
CA LYS A 75 9.08 -6.72 4.37
C LYS A 75 9.58 -5.70 5.38
N ILE A 76 10.10 -4.56 4.93
CA ILE A 76 10.58 -3.49 5.82
C ILE A 76 9.44 -2.94 6.67
N ALA A 77 8.29 -2.64 6.07
CA ALA A 77 7.10 -2.16 6.80
C ALA A 77 6.65 -3.16 7.87
N GLN A 78 6.68 -4.47 7.58
CA GLN A 78 6.37 -5.51 8.55
C GLN A 78 7.37 -5.52 9.71
N GLN A 79 8.67 -5.53 9.40
CA GLN A 79 9.75 -5.59 10.39
C GLN A 79 9.76 -4.38 11.32
N LYS A 80 9.44 -3.20 10.77
CA LYS A 80 9.34 -1.94 11.52
C LYS A 80 7.95 -1.71 12.12
N ASN A 81 7.02 -2.65 11.99
CA ASN A 81 5.63 -2.56 12.47
C ASN A 81 4.92 -1.26 12.05
N MET A 82 5.16 -0.83 10.81
CA MET A 82 4.63 0.42 10.28
C MET A 82 3.15 0.27 9.95
N LYS A 83 2.32 1.18 10.47
CA LYS A 83 0.85 1.14 10.29
C LYS A 83 0.33 2.20 9.32
N ASN A 84 1.21 3.09 8.84
CA ASN A 84 0.88 4.22 7.97
C ASN A 84 1.47 4.06 6.56
N VAL A 85 1.87 2.85 6.19
CA VAL A 85 2.33 2.52 4.83
C VAL A 85 1.69 1.21 4.38
N GLY A 86 1.35 1.13 3.11
CA GLY A 86 0.87 -0.08 2.49
C GLY A 86 1.11 -0.09 1.00
N PHE A 87 0.74 -1.20 0.38
CA PHE A 87 1.10 -1.48 -0.99
C PHE A 87 -0.08 -2.08 -1.75
N LEU A 88 -0.34 -1.60 -2.96
CA LEU A 88 -1.40 -2.09 -3.83
C LEU A 88 -0.79 -2.56 -5.15
N ARG A 89 -0.91 -3.86 -5.41
CA ARG A 89 -0.45 -4.45 -6.66
C ARG A 89 -1.57 -4.42 -7.69
N ILE A 90 -1.52 -3.45 -8.59
CA ILE A 90 -2.44 -3.34 -9.72
C ILE A 90 -1.70 -2.84 -10.96
N ARG A 91 -2.30 -3.03 -12.13
CA ARG A 91 -1.90 -2.32 -13.33
C ARG A 91 -2.48 -0.90 -13.25
N ILE A 92 -1.69 0.08 -13.66
CA ILE A 92 -2.14 1.45 -13.89
C ILE A 92 -2.29 1.55 -15.41
N ASP A 93 -3.51 1.79 -15.87
CA ASP A 93 -3.90 1.90 -17.27
C ASP A 93 -4.65 3.21 -17.55
#